data_AF-A0A9C8FWU5-F1
#
_entry.id   AF-A0A9C8FWU5-F1
#
_cell.length_a   1.000
_cell.length_b   1.000
_cell.length_c   1.000
_cell.angle_alpha   90.00
_cell.angle_beta   90.00
_cell.angle_gamma   90.00
#
_symmetry.space_group_name_H-M   'P 1'
#
loop_
_entity.id
_entity.type
_entity.pdbx_description
1 polymer ?
#
loop_
_entity_poly.entity_id
_entity_poly.type
_entity_poly.pdbx_seq_one_letter_code
_entity_poly.pdbx_strand_id
1 'polypeptide(L)'
;MESKGTQFKYIYEKPEALRDVQNHYCPGCGHGIVHKLITEAIDELNIQERTILIAPVGCSVLAYNYIDVDGCEAAHGRAPAVATGLKRVHPDNIV
;
A
#
# COMPACT_ATOMS: atom_id res chain seq x y z
N MET A 1 -25.63 -30.56 28.36
CA MET A 1 -24.95 -29.27 28.59
C MET A 1 -24.11 -28.98 27.36
N GLU A 2 -24.75 -28.57 26.27
CA GLU A 2 -24.04 -28.09 25.08
C GLU A 2 -23.69 -26.63 25.31
N SER A 3 -22.43 -26.38 25.64
CA SER A 3 -21.87 -25.03 25.60
C SER A 3 -21.90 -24.58 24.14
N LYS A 4 -22.86 -23.73 23.78
CA LYS A 4 -22.80 -22.94 22.55
C LYS A 4 -21.54 -22.08 22.61
N GLY A 5 -20.44 -22.61 22.08
CA GLY A 5 -19.16 -21.93 22.02
C GLY A 5 -19.31 -20.67 21.18
N THR A 6 -19.02 -19.52 21.78
CA THR A 6 -19.01 -18.23 21.08
C THR A 6 -18.02 -18.31 19.92
N GLN A 7 -18.52 -18.29 18.68
CA GLN A 7 -17.68 -18.26 17.49
C GLN A 7 -17.09 -16.85 17.35
N PHE A 8 -15.78 -16.72 17.53
CA PHE A 8 -15.08 -15.46 17.29
C PHE A 8 -14.94 -15.26 15.77
N LYS A 9 -15.37 -14.09 15.28
CA LYS A 9 -15.17 -13.66 13.90
C LYS A 9 -13.96 -12.72 13.84
N TYR A 10 -12.99 -13.00 12.97
CA TYR A 10 -11.95 -12.04 12.64
C TYR A 10 -12.60 -10.85 11.90
N ILE A 11 -12.45 -9.65 12.47
CA ILE A 11 -12.97 -8.40 11.90
C ILE A 11 -11.89 -7.71 11.05
N TYR A 12 -10.63 -8.10 11.28
CA TYR A 12 -9.48 -7.54 10.61
C TYR A 12 -8.54 -8.66 10.19
N GLU A 13 -8.10 -8.58 8.95
CA GLU A 13 -7.03 -9.38 8.37
C GLU A 13 -6.02 -8.42 7.76
N LYS A 14 -4.75 -8.80 7.77
CA LYS A 14 -3.70 -7.98 7.18
C LYS A 14 -3.92 -7.97 5.65
N PRO A 15 -3.88 -6.80 5.00
CA PRO A 15 -4.01 -6.70 3.54
C PRO A 15 -2.98 -7.57 2.82
N GLU A 16 -3.38 -8.22 1.73
CA GLU A 16 -2.51 -9.00 0.86
C GLU A 16 -1.48 -8.11 0.17
N ALA A 17 -1.89 -6.91 -0.28
CA ALA A 17 -0.98 -5.91 -0.84
C ALA A 17 0.00 -5.30 0.19
N LEU A 18 -0.04 -5.69 1.48
CA LEU A 18 0.91 -5.24 2.50
C LEU A 18 1.91 -6.35 2.85
N ARG A 19 3.18 -6.17 2.48
CA ARG A 19 4.23 -7.16 2.73
C ARG A 19 4.43 -7.45 4.21
N ASP A 20 4.81 -8.69 4.51
CA ASP A 20 5.18 -9.13 5.85
C ASP A 20 6.65 -8.88 6.17
N VAL A 21 6.97 -7.60 6.36
CA VAL A 21 8.32 -7.12 6.64
C VAL A 21 8.31 -6.11 7.79
N GLN A 22 9.48 -5.94 8.41
CA GLN A 22 9.66 -4.94 9.45
C GLN A 22 9.68 -3.52 8.84
N ASN A 23 8.93 -2.61 9.47
CA ASN A 23 8.86 -1.22 9.05
C ASN A 23 10.00 -0.40 9.66
N HIS A 24 10.57 0.50 8.86
CA HIS A 24 11.63 1.41 9.30
C HIS A 24 11.11 2.75 9.85
N TYR A 25 9.79 2.91 9.97
CA TYR A 25 9.18 4.14 10.48
C TYR A 25 9.32 4.25 12.00
N CYS A 26 9.47 5.48 12.49
CA CYS A 26 9.54 5.75 13.92
C CYS A 26 8.23 5.31 14.63
N PRO A 27 8.31 4.89 15.91
CA PRO A 27 7.12 4.64 16.72
C PRO A 27 6.21 5.87 16.76
N GLY A 28 4.90 5.68 16.52
CA GLY A 28 3.92 6.76 16.45
C GLY A 28 3.84 7.48 15.10
N CYS A 29 4.65 7.11 14.11
CA CYS A 29 4.59 7.69 12.78
C CYS A 29 3.35 7.21 12.01
N GLY A 30 2.64 8.13 11.36
CA GLY A 30 1.41 7.82 10.61
C GLY A 30 1.61 7.03 9.31
N HIS A 31 2.83 6.91 8.77
CA HIS A 31 3.05 6.24 7.49
C HIS A 31 2.60 4.77 7.50
N GLY A 32 2.84 4.04 8.59
CA GLY A 32 2.38 2.64 8.69
C GLY A 32 0.86 2.50 8.63
N ILE A 33 0.13 3.46 9.22
CA ILE A 33 -1.33 3.50 9.16
C ILE A 33 -1.79 3.84 7.74
N VAL A 34 -1.16 4.82 7.10
CA VAL A 34 -1.48 5.21 5.72
C VAL A 34 -1.25 4.05 4.76
N HIS A 35 -0.13 3.32 4.88
CA HIS A 35 0.15 2.15 4.04
C HIS A 35 -0.91 1.08 4.22
N LYS A 36 -1.28 0.74 5.46
CA LYS A 36 -2.38 -0.19 5.74
C LYS A 36 -3.67 0.21 5.03
N LEU A 37 -4.08 1.47 5.16
CA LEU A 37 -5.32 1.97 4.55
C LEU A 37 -5.26 1.93 3.02
N ILE A 38 -4.11 2.27 2.43
CA ILE A 38 -3.92 2.20 0.98
C ILE A 38 -4.00 0.74 0.50
N THR A 39 -3.36 -0.20 1.20
CA THR A 39 -3.39 -1.62 0.81
C THR A 39 -4.75 -2.25 1.02
N GLU A 40 -5.49 -1.88 2.08
CA GLU A 40 -6.90 -2.28 2.24
C GLU A 40 -7.73 -1.84 1.02
N ALA A 41 -7.56 -0.60 0.56
CA ALA A 41 -8.26 -0.10 -0.61
C ALA A 41 -7.83 -0.80 -1.92
N ILE A 42 -6.55 -1.15 -2.06
CA ILE A 42 -6.04 -1.90 -3.22
C ILE A 42 -6.68 -3.29 -3.30
N ASP A 43 -6.74 -3.99 -2.17
CA ASP A 43 -7.31 -5.33 -2.07
C ASP A 43 -8.82 -5.30 -2.29
N GLU A 44 -9.54 -4.37 -1.65
CA GLU A 44 -10.99 -4.19 -1.79
C GLU A 44 -11.41 -3.92 -3.24
N LEU A 45 -10.59 -3.17 -3.98
CA LEU A 45 -10.83 -2.86 -5.38
C LEU A 45 -10.29 -3.93 -6.34
N ASN A 46 -9.54 -4.92 -5.83
CA ASN A 46 -8.87 -5.96 -6.61
C ASN A 46 -8.02 -5.38 -7.75
N ILE A 47 -7.15 -4.41 -7.42
CA ILE A 47 -6.33 -3.66 -8.37
C ILE A 47 -4.82 -3.81 -8.18
N GLN A 48 -4.37 -4.72 -7.32
CA GLN A 48 -2.95 -4.88 -6.98
C GLN A 48 -2.07 -5.04 -8.23
N GLU A 49 -2.39 -6.02 -9.09
CA GLU A 49 -1.64 -6.36 -10.31
C GLU A 49 -1.58 -5.25 -11.38
N ARG A 50 -2.36 -4.18 -11.22
CA ARG A 50 -2.37 -3.04 -12.14
C ARG A 50 -2.08 -1.71 -11.46
N THR A 51 -1.66 -1.72 -10.20
CA THR A 51 -1.30 -0.52 -9.46
C THR A 51 0.20 -0.26 -9.60
N ILE A 52 0.58 1.00 -9.83
CA ILE A 52 1.96 1.45 -9.90
C ILE A 52 2.16 2.56 -8.86
N LEU A 53 3.01 2.33 -7.87
CA LEU A 53 3.33 3.28 -6.82
C LEU A 53 4.42 4.26 -7.24
N ILE A 54 4.21 5.56 -6.99
CA ILE A 54 5.25 6.58 -7.16
C ILE A 54 5.82 6.99 -5.80
N ALA A 55 7.01 6.51 -5.48
CA ALA A 55 7.67 6.79 -4.22
C ALA A 55 8.38 8.17 -4.25
N PRO A 56 7.97 9.16 -3.43
CA PRO A 56 8.62 10.46 -3.37
C PRO A 56 9.84 10.44 -2.45
N VAL A 57 10.80 11.33 -2.66
CA VAL A 57 11.92 11.53 -1.71
C VAL A 57 11.40 12.00 -0.35
N GLY A 58 11.76 11.26 0.72
CA GLY A 58 11.41 11.51 2.11
C GLY A 58 11.27 10.19 2.89
N CYS A 59 10.81 10.20 4.14
CA CYS A 59 10.54 8.94 4.86
C CYS A 59 9.51 8.07 4.12
N SER A 60 8.54 8.70 3.44
CA SER A 60 7.53 8.05 2.61
C SER A 60 8.12 7.31 1.40
N VAL A 61 9.37 7.58 1.01
CA VAL A 61 10.03 6.86 -0.10
C VAL A 61 10.00 5.36 0.16
N LEU A 62 10.11 4.93 1.43
CA LEU A 62 10.18 3.53 1.81
C LEU A 62 8.90 2.73 1.52
N ALA A 63 7.80 3.38 1.12
CA ALA A 63 6.53 2.74 0.80
C ALA A 63 6.66 1.57 -0.19
N TYR A 64 7.54 1.66 -1.19
CA TYR A 64 7.74 0.57 -2.16
C TYR A 64 8.35 -0.69 -1.56
N ASN A 65 8.93 -0.63 -0.35
CA ASN A 65 9.40 -1.82 0.37
C ASN A 65 8.24 -2.56 1.04
N TYR A 66 7.13 -1.88 1.32
CA TYR A 66 6.03 -2.39 2.15
C TYR A 66 4.76 -2.70 1.34
N ILE A 67 4.47 -1.90 0.31
CA ILE A 67 3.30 -2.09 -0.56
C ILE A 67 3.71 -3.02 -1.70
N ASP A 68 2.98 -4.11 -1.87
CA ASP A 68 3.28 -5.16 -2.85
C ASP A 68 2.68 -4.86 -4.22
N VAL A 69 3.19 -3.79 -4.84
CA VAL A 69 2.86 -3.36 -6.20
C VAL A 69 4.13 -2.92 -6.91
N ASP A 70 4.08 -2.82 -8.24
CA ASP A 70 5.16 -2.21 -9.01
C ASP A 70 5.33 -0.75 -8.59
N GLY A 71 6.56 -0.24 -8.58
CA GLY A 71 6.78 1.15 -8.19
C GLY A 71 8.07 1.75 -8.72
N CYS A 72 8.08 3.08 -8.81
CA CYS A 72 9.26 3.86 -9.17
C CYS A 72 9.51 4.98 -8.18
N GLU A 73 10.77 5.25 -7.89
CA GLU A 73 11.17 6.44 -7.15
C GLU A 73 11.19 7.67 -8.05
N ALA A 74 10.67 8.77 -7.55
CA ALA A 74 10.71 10.07 -8.22
C ALA A 74 11.71 11.00 -7.54
N ALA A 75 12.38 11.84 -8.33
CA ALA A 75 13.19 12.93 -7.80
C ALA A 75 12.39 13.84 -6.86
N HIS A 76 13.07 14.52 -5.94
CA HIS A 76 12.42 15.34 -4.93
C HIS A 76 11.47 16.38 -5.55
N GLY A 77 10.21 16.38 -5.11
CA GLY A 77 9.15 17.24 -5.64
C GLY A 77 8.64 16.89 -7.04
N ARG A 78 9.03 15.74 -7.62
CA ARG A 78 8.67 15.34 -8.99
C ARG A 78 7.72 14.16 -9.10
N ALA A 79 7.22 13.60 -8.00
CA ALA A 79 6.30 12.46 -8.02
C ALA A 79 5.08 12.69 -8.96
N PRO A 80 4.37 13.83 -8.94
CA PRO A 80 3.25 14.06 -9.88
C PRO A 80 3.68 14.11 -11.35
N ALA A 81 4.88 14.60 -11.64
CA ALA A 81 5.41 14.65 -13.01
C ALA A 81 5.70 13.24 -13.54
N VAL A 82 6.31 12.39 -12.71
CA VAL A 82 6.57 10.98 -13.03
C VAL A 82 5.25 10.21 -13.18
N ALA A 83 4.32 10.37 -12.23
CA ALA A 83 2.98 9.77 -12.27
C ALA A 83 2.24 10.09 -13.57
N THR A 84 2.29 11.36 -13.99
CA THR A 84 1.66 11.82 -15.23
C THR A 84 2.23 11.12 -16.46
N GLY A 85 3.56 10.93 -16.51
CA GLY A 85 4.20 10.20 -17.60
C GLY A 85 3.78 8.73 -17.63
N LEU A 86 3.85 8.05 -16.49
CA LEU A 86 3.48 6.64 -16.37
C LEU A 86 2.02 6.40 -16.72
N LYS A 87 1.10 7.24 -16.24
CA LYS A 87 -0.33 7.10 -16.56
C LYS A 87 -0.63 7.29 -18.05
N ARG A 88 0.17 8.09 -18.78
CA ARG A 88 0.03 8.26 -20.24
C ARG A 88 0.55 7.05 -21.01
N VAL A 89 1.62 6.42 -20.54
CA VAL A 89 2.23 5.25 -21.18
C VAL A 89 1.45 3.96 -20.86
N HIS A 90 0.91 3.86 -19.65
CA HIS A 90 0.13 2.73 -19.13
C HIS A 90 -1.30 3.19 -18.77
N PRO A 91 -2.16 3.44 -19.77
CA PRO A 91 -3.48 4.02 -19.54
C PRO A 91 -4.42 3.13 -18.70
N ASP A 92 -4.23 1.81 -18.72
CA ASP A 92 -5.08 0.85 -18.00
C ASP A 92 -4.64 0.60 -16.54
N ASN A 93 -3.41 0.98 -16.21
CA ASN A 93 -2.85 0.89 -14.85
C ASN A 93 -3.38 2.03 -13.96
N ILE A 94 -3.47 1.75 -12.67
CA ILE A 94 -3.72 2.73 -11.62
C ILE A 94 -2.37 3.29 -11.18
N VAL A 95 -2.22 4.62 -11.18
CA VAL A 95 -0.97 5.33 -10.84
C VAL A 95 -1.29 6.41 -9.81
#